data_AF-A0A1D7U2L4-F1
#
_entry.id   AF-A0A1D7U2L4-F1
#
_cell.length_a   1.000
_cell.length_b   1.000
_cell.length_c   1.000
_cell.angle_alpha   90.00
_cell.angle_beta   90.00
_cell.angle_gamma   90.00
#
_symmetry.space_group_name_H-M   'P 1'
#
loop_
_entity.id
_entity.type
_entity.pdbx_description
1 polymer ?
#
loop_
_entity_poly.entity_id
_entity_poly.type
_entity_poly.pdbx_seq_one_letter_code
_entity_poly.pdbx_strand_id
1 'polypeptide(L)'
;MPFRSIVATPEELAEIVDAFEKAWREIEARDTIPPLSVPAERERLGYIVAGLWNANTPEQLAELAELAVRHFDATAVQIAVLANIAQPPDP
;
A
#
# COMPACT_ATOMS: atom_id res chain seq x y z
N MET A 1 -9.18 15.31 17.93
CA MET A 1 -8.46 14.09 17.50
C MET A 1 -7.00 14.32 17.83
N PRO A 2 -6.32 13.47 18.62
CA PRO A 2 -4.90 13.67 18.84
C PRO A 2 -4.20 13.48 17.50
N PHE A 3 -3.57 14.54 17.00
CA PHE A 3 -2.62 14.43 15.91
C PHE A 3 -1.50 13.51 16.39
N ARG A 4 -1.23 12.40 15.68
CA ARG A 4 0.01 11.65 15.93
C ARG A 4 1.16 12.65 15.78
N SER A 5 2.06 12.69 16.75
CA SER A 5 3.29 13.49 16.63
C SER A 5 3.91 13.19 15.27
N ILE A 6 4.32 14.21 14.52
CA ILE A 6 4.90 14.09 13.17
C ILE A 6 6.14 13.18 13.17
N VAL A 7 6.70 12.92 14.34
CA VAL A 7 7.87 12.07 14.57
C VAL A 7 7.40 10.74 15.15
N ALA A 8 7.31 9.71 14.29
CA ALA A 8 7.24 8.32 14.72
C ALA A 8 8.49 7.99 15.55
N THR A 9 8.34 7.16 16.59
CA THR A 9 9.53 6.67 17.31
C THR A 9 10.33 5.74 16.39
N PRO A 10 11.64 5.53 16.65
CA PRO A 10 12.43 4.55 15.91
C PRO A 10 11.80 3.15 15.90
N GLU A 11 11.14 2.74 16.99
CA GLU A 11 10.41 1.47 17.05
C GLU A 11 9.18 1.47 16.12
N GLU A 12 8.37 2.52 16.14
CA GLU A 12 7.23 2.65 15.22
C GLU A 12 7.69 2.65 13.76
N LEU A 13 8.81 3.31 13.45
CA LEU A 13 9.40 3.27 12.10
C LEU A 13 9.84 1.87 11.71
N ALA A 14 10.43 1.11 12.64
CA ALA A 14 10.82 -0.27 12.38
C ALA A 14 9.60 -1.17 12.09
N GLU A 15 8.51 -0.99 12.84
CA GLU A 15 7.25 -1.70 12.61
C GLU A 15 6.63 -1.35 11.24
N ILE A 16 6.65 -0.07 10.87
CA ILE A 16 6.17 0.39 9.55
C ILE A 16 6.99 -0.26 8.42
N VAL A 17 8.32 -0.27 8.56
CA VAL A 17 9.23 -0.86 7.55
C VAL A 17 9.01 -2.36 7.46
N ASP A 18 8.88 -3.07 8.59
CA ASP A 18 8.62 -4.51 8.59
C ASP A 18 7.27 -4.83 7.95
N ALA A 19 6.23 -4.06 8.26
CA ALA A 19 4.92 -4.21 7.65
C ALA A 19 4.96 -3.98 6.13
N PHE A 20 5.70 -2.96 5.68
CA PHE A 20 5.91 -2.69 4.26
C PHE A 20 6.64 -3.84 3.56
N GLU A 21 7.74 -4.33 4.11
CA GLU A 21 8.51 -5.44 3.52
C GLU A 21 7.71 -6.74 3.50
N LYS A 22 6.94 -7.02 4.56
CA LYS A 22 6.06 -8.19 4.63
C LYS A 22 4.96 -8.11 3.56
N ALA A 23 4.30 -6.97 3.43
CA ALA A 23 3.29 -6.74 2.40
C ALA A 23 3.89 -6.87 0.99
N TRP A 24 5.07 -6.30 0.75
CA TRP A 24 5.74 -6.41 -0.54
C TRP A 24 6.05 -7.86 -0.90
N ARG A 25 6.65 -8.63 0.01
CA ARG A 25 6.96 -10.05 -0.25
C ARG A 25 5.71 -10.85 -0.62
N GLU A 26 4.59 -10.58 0.04
CA GLU A 26 3.32 -11.24 -0.29
C GLU A 26 2.83 -10.87 -1.69
N ILE A 27 2.91 -9.60 -2.06
CA ILE A 27 2.52 -9.11 -3.40
C ILE A 27 3.45 -9.68 -4.48
N GLU A 28 4.77 -9.63 -4.24
CA GLU A 28 5.80 -10.10 -5.15
C GLU A 28 5.73 -11.61 -5.37
N ALA A 29 5.41 -12.39 -4.33
CA ALA A 29 5.23 -13.84 -4.43
C ALA A 29 4.08 -14.26 -5.37
N ARG A 30 3.19 -13.33 -5.73
CA ARG A 30 2.10 -13.59 -6.69
C ARG A 30 2.57 -13.52 -8.15
N ASP A 31 3.77 -12.98 -8.40
CA ASP A 31 4.39 -12.84 -9.73
C ASP A 31 3.48 -12.15 -10.78
N THR A 32 2.61 -11.24 -10.32
CA THR A 32 1.64 -10.53 -11.18
C THR A 32 2.12 -9.16 -11.65
N ILE A 33 3.25 -8.67 -11.13
CA ILE A 33 3.78 -7.33 -11.42
C ILE A 33 4.91 -7.43 -12.44
N PRO A 34 4.82 -6.76 -13.61
CA PRO A 34 5.91 -6.72 -14.56
C PRO A 34 7.20 -6.15 -13.93
N PRO A 35 8.39 -6.70 -14.21
CA PRO A 35 9.63 -6.24 -13.59
C PRO A 35 9.92 -4.75 -13.74
N LEU A 36 9.52 -4.15 -14.88
CA LEU A 36 9.68 -2.71 -15.13
C LEU A 36 8.74 -1.83 -14.29
N SER A 37 7.64 -2.40 -13.79
CA SER A 37 6.65 -1.72 -12.96
C SER A 37 6.96 -1.82 -11.46
N VAL A 38 7.86 -2.73 -11.05
CA VAL A 38 8.22 -2.97 -9.65
C VAL A 38 8.56 -1.70 -8.87
N PRO A 39 9.39 -0.75 -9.36
CA PRO A 39 9.70 0.47 -8.62
C PRO A 39 8.45 1.33 -8.33
N ALA A 40 7.58 1.50 -9.33
CA ALA A 40 6.37 2.29 -9.20
C ALA A 40 5.35 1.61 -8.26
N GLU A 41 5.22 0.28 -8.33
CA GLU A 41 4.33 -0.47 -7.45
C GLU A 41 4.83 -0.51 -5.99
N ARG A 42 6.16 -0.57 -5.76
CA ARG A 42 6.74 -0.40 -4.42
C ARG A 42 6.48 0.99 -3.86
N GLU A 43 6.61 2.03 -4.68
CA GLU A 43 6.29 3.40 -4.28
C GLU A 43 4.81 3.54 -3.91
N ARG A 44 3.91 2.97 -4.73
CA ARG A 44 2.47 2.92 -4.44
C ARG A 44 2.17 2.26 -3.10
N LEU A 45 2.79 1.10 -2.84
CA LEU A 45 2.66 0.42 -1.55
C LEU A 45 3.14 1.29 -0.39
N GLY A 46 4.22 2.05 -0.57
CA GLY A 46 4.73 2.99 0.43
C GLY A 46 3.71 4.06 0.81
N TYR A 47 3.02 4.64 -0.18
CA TYR A 47 1.93 5.59 0.06
C TYR A 47 0.75 4.95 0.81
N ILE A 48 0.39 3.71 0.46
CA ILE A 48 -0.69 2.98 1.15
C ILE A 48 -0.32 2.74 2.62
N VAL A 49 0.87 2.22 2.89
CA VAL A 49 1.34 1.95 4.26
C VAL A 49 1.38 3.22 5.09
N ALA A 50 1.93 4.32 4.55
CA ALA A 50 1.97 5.60 5.24
C ALA A 50 0.57 6.17 5.53
N GLY A 51 -0.35 6.04 4.58
CA GLY A 51 -1.75 6.46 4.74
C GLY A 51 -2.47 5.65 5.82
N LEU A 52 -2.30 4.32 5.80
CA LEU A 52 -2.87 3.42 6.81
C LEU A 52 -2.30 3.67 8.20
N TRP A 53 -1.00 3.91 8.32
CA TRP A 53 -0.36 4.24 9.59
C TRP A 53 -0.95 5.51 10.21
N ASN A 54 -1.18 6.53 9.40
CA ASN A 54 -1.75 7.79 9.88
C ASN A 54 -3.25 7.69 10.23
N ALA A 55 -4.00 6.81 9.57
CA ALA A 55 -5.45 6.70 9.70
C ALA A 55 -5.94 5.73 10.80
N ASN A 56 -5.09 4.83 11.28
CA ASN A 56 -5.49 3.73 12.17
C ASN A 56 -4.92 3.86 13.59
N THR A 57 -5.62 3.27 14.57
CA THR A 57 -5.14 3.17 15.95
C THR A 57 -3.99 2.14 16.07
N PRO A 58 -3.13 2.22 17.09
CA PRO A 58 -2.05 1.25 17.30
C PRO A 58 -2.52 -0.21 17.33
N GLU A 59 -3.70 -0.48 17.89
CA GLU A 59 -4.30 -1.82 17.93
C GLU A 59 -4.61 -2.35 16.52
N GLN A 60 -5.03 -1.47 15.61
CA GLN A 60 -5.32 -1.79 14.21
C GLN A 60 -4.04 -1.91 13.36
N LEU A 61 -2.91 -1.33 13.83
CA LEU A 61 -1.62 -1.44 13.15
C LEU A 61 -0.94 -2.80 13.34
N ALA A 62 -1.40 -3.62 14.28
CA ALA A 62 -0.95 -5.01 14.39
C ALA A 62 -1.17 -5.81 13.09
N GLU A 63 -2.16 -5.42 12.29
CA GLU A 63 -2.50 -6.03 10.98
C GLU A 63 -2.07 -5.14 9.79
N LEU A 64 -1.16 -4.16 10.00
CA LEU A 64 -0.82 -3.15 8.99
C LEU A 64 -0.37 -3.76 7.65
N ALA A 65 0.42 -4.83 7.68
CA ALA A 65 0.87 -5.50 6.45
C ALA A 65 -0.32 -6.08 5.66
N GLU A 66 -1.25 -6.75 6.35
CA GLU A 66 -2.41 -7.37 5.71
C GLU A 66 -3.37 -6.30 5.17
N LEU A 67 -3.59 -5.22 5.94
CA LEU A 67 -4.37 -4.07 5.48
C LEU A 67 -3.73 -3.43 4.24
N ALA A 68 -2.41 -3.29 4.21
CA ALA A 68 -1.70 -2.71 3.08
C ALA A 68 -1.88 -3.54 1.80
N VAL A 69 -1.79 -4.87 1.91
CA VAL A 69 -2.06 -5.78 0.79
C VAL A 69 -3.50 -5.64 0.29
N ARG A 70 -4.49 -5.67 1.20
CA ARG A 70 -5.91 -5.51 0.82
C ARG A 70 -6.16 -4.17 0.12
N HIS A 71 -5.56 -3.08 0.60
CA HIS A 71 -5.66 -1.76 -0.01
C HIS A 71 -4.94 -1.69 -1.36
N PHE A 72 -3.80 -2.36 -1.50
CA PHE A 72 -3.07 -2.45 -2.76
C PHE A 72 -3.92 -3.13 -3.84
N ASP A 73 -4.57 -4.24 -3.51
CA ASP A 73 -5.45 -4.96 -4.42
C ASP A 73 -6.69 -4.12 -4.78
N ALA A 74 -7.32 -3.48 -3.79
CA ALA A 74 -8.50 -2.65 -4.00
C ALA A 74 -8.23 -1.44 -4.90
N THR A 75 -7.07 -0.79 -4.74
CA THR A 75 -6.69 0.36 -5.57
C THR A 75 -6.23 -0.05 -6.97
N ALA A 76 -5.59 -1.22 -7.13
CA ALA A 76 -5.28 -1.78 -8.45
C ALA A 76 -6.54 -1.98 -9.30
N VAL A 77 -7.61 -2.52 -8.70
CA VAL A 77 -8.91 -2.70 -9.37
C VAL A 77 -9.50 -1.35 -9.80
N GLN A 78 -9.43 -0.32 -8.95
CA GLN A 78 -9.95 1.00 -9.29
C GLN A 78 -9.17 1.65 -10.44
N ILE A 79 -7.85 1.54 -10.45
CA ILE A 79 -7.01 2.05 -11.55
C ILE A 79 -7.35 1.34 -12.86
N ALA A 80 -7.50 0.02 -12.83
CA ALA A 80 -7.89 -0.76 -14.01
C ALA A 80 -9.27 -0.35 -14.55
N VAL A 81 -10.25 -0.15 -13.66
CA VAL A 81 -11.58 0.33 -14.02
C VAL A 81 -11.51 1.72 -14.66
N LEU A 82 -10.77 2.66 -14.06
CA LEU A 82 -10.61 4.01 -14.61
C LEU A 82 -9.92 4.01 -15.98
N ALA A 83 -8.90 3.18 -16.17
CA ALA A 83 -8.22 3.02 -17.45
C ALA A 83 -9.17 2.49 -18.54
N ASN A 84 -10.05 1.53 -18.20
CA ASN A 84 -11.01 0.96 -19.14
C ASN A 84 -12.11 1.96 -19.55
N ILE A 85 -12.56 2.82 -18.63
CA ILE A 85 -13.60 3.83 -18.93
C ILE A 85 -13.04 4.98 -19.77
N ALA A 86 -11.74 5.28 -19.63
CA ALA A 86 -11.06 6.35 -20.36
C ALA A 86 -10.75 5.99 -21.82
N GLN A 87 -10.93 4.74 -22.24
CA GLN A 87 -10.70 4.33 -23.62
C GLN A 87 -11.88 4.78 -24.51
N PRO A 88 -11.66 5.64 -25.53
CA PRO A 88 -12.74 6.03 -26.44
C PRO A 88 -13.26 4.81 -27.20
N PRO A 89 -14.56 4.77 -27.56
CA PRO A 89 -15.08 3.69 -28.38
C PRO A 89 -14.28 3.62 -29.69
N ASP A 90 -13.82 2.41 -30.04
CA ASP A 90 -13.17 2.15 -31.32
C ASP A 90 -14.12 2.59 -32.46
N PRO A 91 -13.60 3.24 -33.51
CA PRO A 91 -14.40 3.81 -34.61
C PRO A 91 -15.08 2.75 -35.49
#